data_AF-L8J7H6-F1
#
_entry.id   AF-L8J7H6-F1
#
_cell.length_a   1.000
_cell.length_b   1.000
_cell.length_c   1.000
_cell.angle_alpha   90.00
_cell.angle_beta   90.00
_cell.angle_gamma   90.00
#
_symmetry.space_group_name_H-M   'P 1'
#
loop_
_entity.id
_entity.type
_entity.pdbx_description
1 polymer ?
#
loop_
_entity_poly.entity_id
_entity_poly.type
_entity_poly.pdbx_seq_one_letter_code
_entity_poly.pdbx_strand_id
1 'polypeptide(L)'
;MMSDSIYPVGIVLKIRCSTYWHYGISDGEGGVIHNSKKRLRVQIDSLDDFTEGREIVVSSITSENPRRAFHYAKKHIGRPYNLFNQNCEQFVREAHGLDVECTQFQKLLVTLTGSYMVVRGEQPTMKMAGIGMLLGALMSPSERSPYGGAATGARAVVKSSMYVSQMLRKLNML
;
A
#
# COMPACT_ATOMS: atom_id res chain seq x y z
N MET A 1 -10.06 -9.65 -26.50
CA MET A 1 -10.25 -11.01 -25.94
C MET A 1 -9.03 -11.32 -25.10
N MET A 2 -9.11 -11.03 -23.79
CA MET A 2 -8.10 -11.45 -22.82
C MET A 2 -8.62 -12.73 -22.17
N SER A 3 -7.72 -13.70 -22.04
CA SER A 3 -7.96 -15.07 -21.58
C SER A 3 -8.79 -15.14 -20.31
N ASP A 4 -9.62 -16.19 -20.20
CA ASP A 4 -10.18 -16.71 -18.96
C ASP A 4 -9.04 -17.13 -18.00
N SER A 5 -8.33 -16.14 -17.47
CA SER A 5 -7.24 -16.35 -16.53
C SER A 5 -7.87 -16.71 -15.19
N ILE A 6 -8.04 -18.01 -14.99
CA ILE A 6 -8.48 -18.57 -13.71
C ILE A 6 -7.31 -18.48 -12.73
N TYR A 7 -7.43 -17.60 -11.74
CA TYR A 7 -6.45 -17.50 -10.65
C TYR A 7 -6.78 -18.52 -9.55
N PRO A 8 -5.79 -19.17 -8.92
CA PRO A 8 -6.06 -20.13 -7.86
C PRO A 8 -6.89 -19.54 -6.72
N VAL A 9 -7.82 -20.33 -6.18
CA VAL A 9 -8.70 -19.93 -5.08
C VAL A 9 -7.89 -19.41 -3.88
N GLY A 10 -8.32 -18.28 -3.32
CA GLY A 10 -7.69 -17.68 -2.15
C GLY A 10 -6.50 -16.78 -2.45
N ILE A 11 -6.04 -16.70 -3.71
CA ILE A 11 -4.96 -15.77 -4.08
C ILE A 11 -5.50 -14.33 -4.08
N VAL A 12 -4.71 -13.42 -3.52
CA VAL A 12 -5.01 -11.99 -3.56
C VAL A 12 -4.61 -11.40 -4.90
N LEU A 13 -5.56 -10.76 -5.55
CA LEU A 13 -5.38 -9.99 -6.77
C LEU A 13 -5.46 -8.50 -6.43
N LYS A 14 -4.72 -7.68 -7.16
CA LYS A 14 -4.80 -6.23 -7.06
C LYS A 14 -4.79 -5.56 -8.41
N ILE A 15 -5.46 -4.41 -8.47
CA ILE A 15 -5.49 -3.53 -9.63
C ILE A 15 -5.15 -2.10 -9.21
N ARG A 16 -4.55 -1.33 -10.12
CA ARG A 16 -4.20 0.06 -9.86
C ARG A 16 -5.38 0.98 -10.17
N CYS A 17 -5.99 1.55 -9.13
CA CYS A 17 -7.07 2.52 -9.25
C CYS A 17 -6.52 3.94 -9.06
N SER A 18 -6.10 4.63 -10.13
CA SER A 18 -5.58 6.01 -10.11
C SER A 18 -4.56 6.29 -8.98
N THR A 19 -5.03 6.65 -7.78
CA THR A 19 -4.23 6.96 -6.60
C THR A 19 -4.00 5.78 -5.63
N TYR A 20 -4.80 4.71 -5.69
CA TYR A 20 -4.80 3.62 -4.70
C TYR A 20 -4.75 2.23 -5.36
N TRP A 21 -4.49 1.19 -4.58
CA TRP A 21 -4.59 -0.20 -5.02
C TRP A 21 -5.88 -0.81 -4.49
N HIS A 22 -6.64 -1.43 -5.38
CA HIS A 22 -7.85 -2.17 -5.02
C HIS A 22 -7.55 -3.67 -4.99
N TYR A 23 -7.96 -4.34 -3.92
CA TYR A 23 -7.61 -5.73 -3.64
C TYR A 23 -8.86 -6.62 -3.59
N GLY A 24 -8.69 -7.88 -4.00
CA GLY A 24 -9.72 -8.91 -3.91
C GLY A 24 -9.11 -10.30 -3.84
N ILE A 25 -9.91 -11.30 -3.48
CA ILE A 25 -9.52 -12.70 -3.33
C ILE A 25 -10.19 -13.51 -4.44
N SER A 26 -9.40 -14.25 -5.22
CA SER A 26 -9.92 -15.14 -6.27
C SER A 26 -10.78 -16.25 -5.67
N ASP A 27 -11.91 -16.56 -6.31
CA ASP A 27 -12.74 -17.73 -5.99
C ASP A 27 -12.26 -19.03 -6.65
N GLY A 28 -11.36 -18.95 -7.63
CA GLY A 28 -10.90 -20.10 -8.41
C GLY A 28 -11.77 -20.43 -9.64
N GLU A 29 -12.80 -19.65 -9.92
CA GLU A 29 -13.81 -19.88 -10.95
C GLU A 29 -14.05 -18.63 -11.84
N GLY A 30 -13.18 -17.62 -11.74
CA GLY A 30 -13.25 -16.38 -12.52
C GLY A 30 -13.97 -15.24 -11.79
N GLY A 31 -14.34 -15.42 -10.53
CA GLY A 31 -14.84 -14.39 -9.64
C GLY A 31 -13.80 -13.88 -8.65
N VAL A 32 -14.04 -12.68 -8.14
CA VAL A 32 -13.20 -12.04 -7.13
C VAL A 32 -14.06 -11.53 -5.99
N ILE A 33 -13.78 -11.97 -4.76
CA ILE A 33 -14.43 -11.46 -3.55
C ILE A 33 -13.63 -10.27 -3.04
N HIS A 34 -14.27 -9.09 -2.92
CA HIS A 34 -13.61 -7.86 -2.50
C HIS A 34 -14.55 -6.93 -1.74
N ASN A 35 -13.98 -6.03 -0.93
CA ASN A 35 -14.74 -4.96 -0.31
C ASN A 35 -14.89 -3.78 -1.28
N SER A 36 -16.04 -3.74 -1.99
CA SER A 36 -16.28 -2.84 -3.11
C SER A 36 -16.64 -1.43 -2.63
N LYS A 37 -15.82 -0.44 -2.98
CA LYS A 37 -16.18 0.98 -2.79
C LYS A 37 -17.39 1.39 -3.63
N LYS A 38 -17.54 0.81 -4.83
CA LYS A 38 -18.63 1.11 -5.78
C LYS A 38 -19.98 0.58 -5.30
N ARG A 39 -19.99 -0.58 -4.64
CA ARG A 39 -21.21 -1.21 -4.12
C ARG A 39 -21.40 -1.07 -2.62
N LEU A 40 -20.45 -0.43 -1.95
CA LEU A 40 -20.44 -0.14 -0.51
C LEU A 40 -20.57 -1.39 0.38
N ARG A 41 -20.05 -2.53 -0.07
CA ARG A 41 -20.04 -3.79 0.68
C ARG A 41 -19.03 -4.80 0.13
N VAL A 42 -18.74 -5.82 0.94
CA VAL A 42 -18.09 -7.04 0.49
C VAL A 42 -19.02 -7.80 -0.45
N GLN A 43 -18.50 -8.20 -1.60
CA GLN A 43 -19.26 -8.93 -2.61
C GLN A 43 -18.33 -9.73 -3.52
N ILE A 44 -18.93 -10.54 -4.38
CA ILE A 44 -18.27 -11.21 -5.48
C ILE A 44 -18.64 -10.51 -6.79
N ASP A 45 -17.64 -10.22 -7.61
CA ASP A 45 -17.80 -9.72 -8.97
C ASP A 45 -17.05 -10.64 -9.94
N SER A 46 -17.42 -10.62 -11.22
CA SER A 46 -16.62 -11.24 -12.27
C SER A 46 -15.23 -10.60 -12.34
N LEU A 47 -14.25 -11.31 -12.91
CA LEU A 47 -12.91 -10.76 -13.11
C LEU A 47 -12.94 -9.47 -13.94
N ASP A 48 -13.80 -9.40 -14.95
CA ASP A 48 -13.98 -8.22 -15.80
C ASP A 48 -14.56 -7.02 -15.01
N ASP A 49 -15.58 -7.26 -14.20
CA ASP A 49 -16.19 -6.23 -13.34
C ASP A 49 -15.21 -5.75 -12.25
N PHE A 50 -14.40 -6.65 -11.70
CA PHE A 50 -13.38 -6.30 -10.72
C PHE A 50 -12.27 -5.44 -11.35
N THR A 51 -11.81 -5.81 -12.54
CA THR A 51 -10.71 -5.11 -13.22
C THR A 51 -11.13 -3.78 -13.81
N GLU A 52 -12.34 -3.68 -14.34
CA GLU A 52 -12.80 -2.58 -15.19
C GLU A 52 -11.77 -2.26 -16.29
N GLY A 53 -11.22 -3.29 -16.93
CA GLY A 53 -10.23 -3.17 -18.02
C GLY A 53 -8.80 -2.84 -17.59
N ARG A 54 -8.50 -2.87 -16.29
CA ARG A 54 -7.15 -2.62 -15.74
C ARG A 54 -6.35 -3.91 -15.60
N GLU A 55 -5.03 -3.80 -15.66
CA GLU A 55 -4.11 -4.92 -15.48
C GLU A 55 -4.23 -5.52 -14.06
N ILE A 56 -4.34 -6.86 -14.00
CA ILE A 56 -4.31 -7.62 -12.75
C ILE A 56 -2.87 -7.92 -12.38
N VAL A 57 -2.55 -7.66 -11.11
CA VAL A 57 -1.29 -8.06 -10.50
C VAL A 57 -1.58 -9.02 -9.35
N VAL A 58 -0.82 -10.11 -9.25
CA VAL A 58 -0.86 -10.98 -8.08
C VAL A 58 -0.19 -10.26 -6.90
N SER A 59 -0.93 -10.08 -5.82
CA SER A 59 -0.47 -9.39 -4.62
C SER A 59 0.50 -10.27 -3.82
N SER A 60 1.40 -9.65 -3.05
CA SER A 60 2.29 -10.39 -2.14
C SER A 60 1.62 -10.71 -0.80
N ILE A 61 0.47 -10.09 -0.51
CA ILE A 61 -0.40 -10.47 0.61
C ILE A 61 -0.87 -11.91 0.41
N THR A 62 -0.43 -12.81 1.29
CA THR A 62 -0.81 -14.21 1.28
C THR A 62 -0.60 -14.82 2.67
N SER A 63 -1.13 -16.02 2.91
CA SER A 63 -0.91 -16.80 4.12
C SER A 63 -0.66 -18.26 3.75
N GLU A 64 -0.28 -19.09 4.73
CA GLU A 64 0.00 -20.52 4.51
C GLU A 64 -1.19 -21.29 3.93
N ASN A 65 -2.42 -20.83 4.20
CA ASN A 65 -3.64 -21.45 3.70
C ASN A 65 -4.56 -20.43 3.00
N PRO A 66 -4.31 -20.11 1.72
CA PRO A 66 -5.13 -19.19 0.94
C PRO A 66 -6.60 -19.62 0.82
N ARG A 67 -6.87 -20.94 0.79
CA ARG A 67 -8.24 -21.46 0.80
C ARG A 67 -9.02 -21.03 2.03
N ARG A 68 -8.38 -20.95 3.21
CA ARG A 68 -9.03 -20.44 4.42
C ARG A 68 -9.45 -18.97 4.25
N ALA A 69 -8.63 -18.17 3.59
CA ALA A 69 -8.95 -16.78 3.28
C ALA A 69 -10.18 -16.65 2.37
N PHE A 70 -10.30 -17.49 1.34
CA PHE A 70 -11.51 -17.56 0.52
C PHE A 70 -12.76 -17.90 1.35
N HIS A 71 -12.71 -18.91 2.23
CA HIS A 71 -13.85 -19.28 3.07
C HIS A 71 -14.22 -18.16 4.04
N TYR A 72 -13.24 -17.46 4.60
CA TYR A 72 -13.46 -16.27 5.41
C TYR A 72 -14.16 -15.19 4.58
N ALA A 73 -13.63 -14.85 3.41
CA ALA A 73 -14.16 -13.80 2.54
C ALA A 73 -15.60 -14.08 2.13
N LYS A 74 -15.90 -15.33 1.76
CA LYS A 74 -17.25 -15.80 1.41
C LYS A 74 -18.26 -15.62 2.54
N LYS A 75 -17.87 -15.90 3.79
CA LYS A 75 -18.73 -15.69 4.98
C LYS A 75 -19.06 -14.22 5.25
N HIS A 76 -18.25 -13.30 4.72
CA HIS A 76 -18.40 -11.86 4.96
C HIS A 76 -19.03 -11.12 3.78
N ILE A 77 -19.48 -11.81 2.74
CA ILE A 77 -20.27 -11.20 1.65
C ILE A 77 -21.49 -10.49 2.26
N GLY A 78 -21.71 -9.24 1.85
CA GLY A 78 -22.75 -8.35 2.38
C GLY A 78 -22.27 -7.42 3.51
N ARG A 79 -21.09 -7.65 4.11
CA ARG A 79 -20.51 -6.75 5.13
C ARG A 79 -20.37 -5.33 4.56
N PRO A 80 -20.92 -4.28 5.21
CA PRO A 80 -20.84 -2.91 4.72
C PRO A 80 -19.40 -2.40 4.57
N TYR A 81 -19.17 -1.52 3.60
CA TYR A 81 -17.88 -0.89 3.37
C TYR A 81 -17.60 0.22 4.40
N ASN A 82 -16.38 0.27 4.92
CA ASN A 82 -15.90 1.38 5.77
C ASN A 82 -14.49 1.81 5.35
N LEU A 83 -14.36 3.06 4.88
CA LEU A 83 -13.10 3.63 4.37
C LEU A 83 -11.93 3.58 5.36
N PHE A 84 -12.21 3.75 6.65
CA PHE A 84 -11.17 4.00 7.67
C PHE A 84 -10.76 2.74 8.44
N ASN A 85 -11.60 1.71 8.46
CA ASN A 85 -11.35 0.52 9.26
C ASN A 85 -11.57 -0.81 8.53
N GLN A 86 -12.06 -0.77 7.28
CA GLN A 86 -12.39 -1.96 6.49
C GLN A 86 -12.20 -1.69 4.99
N ASN A 87 -11.09 -1.06 4.60
CA ASN A 87 -10.81 -0.92 3.17
C ASN A 87 -10.48 -2.30 2.53
N CYS A 88 -10.32 -2.33 1.21
CA CYS A 88 -10.06 -3.56 0.47
C CYS A 88 -8.76 -4.28 0.90
N GLU A 89 -7.71 -3.55 1.25
CA GLU A 89 -6.44 -4.12 1.75
C GLU A 89 -6.61 -4.74 3.14
N GLN A 90 -7.25 -4.01 4.07
CA GLN A 90 -7.54 -4.49 5.41
C GLN A 90 -8.39 -5.76 5.37
N PHE A 91 -9.40 -5.78 4.50
CA PHE A 91 -10.27 -6.94 4.31
C PHE A 91 -9.49 -8.18 3.85
N VAL A 92 -8.62 -8.07 2.85
CA VAL A 92 -7.85 -9.24 2.38
C VAL A 92 -6.83 -9.70 3.41
N ARG A 93 -6.20 -8.78 4.16
CA ARG A 93 -5.28 -9.13 5.26
C ARG A 93 -6.01 -9.85 6.39
N GLU A 94 -7.18 -9.35 6.79
CA GLU A 94 -8.05 -9.96 7.78
C GLU A 94 -8.45 -11.37 7.35
N ALA A 95 -8.84 -11.55 6.08
CA ALA A 95 -9.17 -12.86 5.52
C ALA A 95 -7.99 -13.84 5.56
N HIS A 96 -6.78 -13.36 5.31
CA HIS A 96 -5.55 -14.15 5.41
C HIS A 96 -5.05 -14.37 6.84
N GLY A 97 -5.70 -13.78 7.85
CA GLY A 97 -5.28 -13.86 9.26
C GLY A 97 -3.99 -13.10 9.56
N LEU A 98 -3.69 -12.07 8.77
CA LEU A 98 -2.53 -11.20 8.96
C LEU A 98 -2.90 -9.97 9.78
N ASP A 99 -1.89 -9.30 10.34
CA ASP A 99 -2.08 -8.02 11.02
C ASP A 99 -2.78 -7.02 10.09
N VAL A 100 -3.87 -6.41 10.59
CA VAL A 100 -4.65 -5.45 9.82
C VAL A 100 -3.91 -4.12 9.77
N GLU A 101 -3.29 -3.85 8.62
CA GLU A 101 -2.61 -2.58 8.34
C GLU A 101 -3.39 -1.75 7.32
N CYS A 102 -3.27 -0.43 7.40
CA CYS A 102 -3.76 0.49 6.37
C CYS A 102 -2.56 1.18 5.71
N THR A 103 -1.73 0.42 5.00
CA THR A 103 -0.43 0.89 4.50
C THR A 103 -0.58 2.09 3.55
N GLN A 104 -1.67 2.14 2.78
CA GLN A 104 -2.00 3.25 1.91
C GLN A 104 -2.26 4.55 2.69
N PHE A 105 -2.97 4.49 3.82
CA PHE A 105 -3.15 5.65 4.70
C PHE A 105 -1.84 6.04 5.41
N GLN A 106 -1.06 5.05 5.85
CA GLN A 106 0.26 5.32 6.43
C GLN A 106 1.16 6.06 5.43
N LYS A 107 1.13 5.70 4.14
CA LYS A 107 1.86 6.39 3.07
C LYS A 107 1.38 7.83 2.88
N LEU A 108 0.07 8.06 2.90
CA LEU A 108 -0.49 9.40 2.86
C LEU A 108 0.02 10.25 4.04
N LEU A 109 -0.04 9.71 5.26
CA LEU A 109 0.43 10.40 6.46
C LEU A 109 1.92 10.77 6.37
N VAL A 110 2.78 9.82 5.96
CA VAL A 110 4.21 10.10 5.78
C VAL A 110 4.44 11.15 4.70
N THR A 111 3.69 11.09 3.60
CA THR A 111 3.79 12.07 2.51
C THR A 111 3.43 13.48 2.98
N LEU A 112 2.34 13.62 3.72
CA LEU A 112 1.92 14.91 4.29
C LEU A 112 2.96 15.46 5.27
N THR A 113 3.42 14.64 6.20
CA THR A 113 4.44 15.03 7.19
C THR A 113 5.76 15.41 6.53
N GLY A 114 6.27 14.58 5.62
CA GLY A 114 7.50 14.85 4.89
C GLY A 114 7.41 16.13 4.07
N SER A 115 6.29 16.33 3.35
CA SER A 115 6.06 17.56 2.57
C SER A 115 5.98 18.79 3.46
N TYR A 116 5.30 18.71 4.61
CA TYR A 116 5.25 19.80 5.58
C TYR A 116 6.65 20.18 6.07
N MET A 117 7.49 19.20 6.41
CA MET A 117 8.87 19.45 6.82
C MET A 117 9.71 20.13 5.73
N VAL A 118 9.51 19.76 4.47
CA VAL A 118 10.22 20.38 3.33
C VAL A 118 9.78 21.83 3.12
N VAL A 119 8.47 22.08 3.12
CA VAL A 119 7.90 23.40 2.78
C VAL A 119 7.99 24.38 3.95
N ARG A 120 7.71 23.92 5.16
CA ARG A 120 7.58 24.77 6.36
C ARG A 120 8.73 24.62 7.36
N GLY A 121 9.64 23.68 7.17
CA GLY A 121 10.78 23.51 8.07
C GLY A 121 11.70 24.72 8.04
N GLU A 122 11.95 25.34 9.19
CA GLU A 122 12.85 26.49 9.30
C GLU A 122 14.32 26.06 9.18
N GLN A 123 14.66 24.91 9.76
CA GLN A 123 16.03 24.40 9.77
C GLN A 123 16.33 23.60 8.49
N PRO A 124 17.51 23.81 7.85
CA PRO A 124 17.91 23.04 6.68
C PRO A 124 17.92 21.52 6.94
N THR A 125 18.30 21.10 8.15
CA THR A 125 18.27 19.70 8.60
C THR A 125 16.86 19.11 8.59
N MET A 126 15.84 19.89 8.97
CA MET A 126 14.44 19.48 8.94
C MET A 126 13.96 19.29 7.50
N LYS A 127 14.33 20.18 6.59
CA LYS A 127 14.02 20.03 5.15
C LYS A 127 14.67 18.78 4.57
N MET A 128 15.94 18.54 4.89
CA MET A 128 16.68 17.34 4.46
C MET A 128 16.06 16.05 5.04
N ALA A 129 15.64 16.07 6.30
CA ALA A 129 14.90 14.97 6.90
C ALA A 129 13.57 14.72 6.16
N GLY A 130 12.82 15.77 5.83
CA GLY A 130 11.59 15.68 5.05
C GLY A 130 11.81 15.05 3.66
N ILE A 131 12.84 15.48 2.93
CA ILE A 131 13.23 14.87 1.65
C ILE A 131 13.55 13.38 1.83
N GLY A 132 14.38 13.04 2.83
CA GLY A 132 14.73 11.66 3.12
C GLY A 132 13.53 10.79 3.50
N MET A 133 12.58 11.33 4.27
CA MET A 133 11.33 10.65 4.58
C MET A 133 10.52 10.32 3.33
N LEU A 134 10.36 11.30 2.43
CA LEU A 134 9.61 11.13 1.19
C LEU A 134 10.25 10.07 0.28
N LEU A 135 11.57 10.13 0.10
CA LEU A 135 12.32 9.14 -0.68
C LEU A 135 12.20 7.73 -0.08
N GLY A 136 12.37 7.61 1.24
CA GLY A 136 12.24 6.34 1.94
C GLY A 136 10.84 5.73 1.85
N ALA A 137 9.79 6.56 1.93
CA ALA A 137 8.40 6.13 1.76
C ALA A 137 8.09 5.71 0.33
N LEU A 138 8.62 6.42 -0.67
CA LEU A 138 8.45 6.11 -2.09
C LEU A 138 9.05 4.74 -2.44
N MET A 139 10.21 4.42 -1.87
CA MET A 139 10.88 3.13 -2.09
C MET A 139 10.25 1.97 -1.30
N SER A 140 9.35 2.25 -0.35
CA SER A 140 8.68 1.21 0.42
C SER A 140 7.60 0.52 -0.43
N PRO A 141 7.49 -0.82 -0.46
CA PRO A 141 6.43 -1.54 -1.16
C PRO A 141 5.02 -1.04 -0.80
N SER A 142 4.04 -1.17 -1.70
CA SER A 142 2.67 -0.70 -1.46
C SER A 142 1.92 -1.47 -0.37
N GLU A 143 2.37 -2.69 -0.05
CA GLU A 143 1.72 -3.62 0.89
C GLU A 143 2.50 -3.76 2.21
N ARG A 144 3.48 -2.88 2.45
CA ARG A 144 4.25 -2.81 3.68
C ARG A 144 4.20 -1.42 4.27
N SER A 145 4.28 -1.33 5.60
CA SER A 145 4.36 -0.04 6.29
C SER A 145 5.53 0.82 5.79
N PRO A 146 5.30 2.10 5.43
CA PRO A 146 6.35 2.99 4.94
C PRO A 146 7.21 3.60 6.06
N TYR A 147 6.83 3.44 7.33
CA TYR A 147 7.48 4.14 8.44
C TYR A 147 8.96 3.79 8.60
N GLY A 148 9.31 2.51 8.49
CA GLY A 148 10.70 2.06 8.57
C GLY A 148 11.57 2.63 7.43
N GLY A 149 11.04 2.61 6.20
CA GLY A 149 11.71 3.19 5.03
C GLY A 149 11.88 4.70 5.16
N ALA A 150 10.83 5.41 5.58
CA ALA A 150 10.86 6.85 5.81
C ALA A 150 11.89 7.26 6.88
N ALA A 151 11.91 6.55 8.02
CA ALA A 151 12.89 6.82 9.08
C ALA A 151 14.33 6.58 8.63
N THR A 152 14.55 5.51 7.87
CA THR A 152 15.88 5.18 7.30
C THR A 152 16.33 6.23 6.30
N GLY A 153 15.44 6.62 5.37
CA GLY A 153 15.71 7.66 4.39
C GLY A 153 16.02 9.01 5.03
N ALA A 154 15.24 9.42 6.04
CA ALA A 154 15.49 10.65 6.81
C ALA A 154 16.89 10.66 7.42
N ARG A 155 17.25 9.58 8.12
CA ARG A 155 18.57 9.44 8.75
C ARG A 155 19.70 9.47 7.73
N ALA A 156 19.54 8.79 6.60
CA ALA A 156 20.56 8.74 5.55
C ALA A 156 20.82 10.13 4.96
N VAL A 157 19.77 10.83 4.51
CA VAL A 157 19.89 12.15 3.87
C VAL A 157 20.45 13.18 4.84
N VAL A 158 19.99 13.20 6.10
CA VAL A 158 20.54 14.11 7.11
C VAL A 158 22.03 13.86 7.33
N LYS A 159 22.45 12.60 7.56
CA LYS A 159 23.87 12.26 7.74
C LYS A 159 24.72 12.65 6.54
N SER A 160 24.26 12.37 5.33
CA SER A 160 24.95 12.76 4.10
C SER A 160 25.10 14.27 3.98
N SER A 161 24.04 15.04 4.30
CA SER A 161 24.10 16.51 4.26
C SER A 161 25.10 17.09 5.28
N MET A 162 25.17 16.52 6.48
CA MET A 162 26.14 16.93 7.50
C MET A 162 27.57 16.61 7.07
N TYR A 163 27.81 15.44 6.49
CA TYR A 163 29.12 15.04 5.99
C TYR A 163 29.60 15.96 4.85
N VAL A 164 28.72 16.25 3.88
CA VAL A 164 29.03 17.19 2.78
C VAL A 164 29.34 18.58 3.32
N SER A 165 28.54 19.10 4.28
CA SER A 165 28.82 20.38 4.93
C SER A 165 30.15 20.40 5.67
N GLN A 166 30.54 19.30 6.32
CA GLN A 166 31.85 19.19 6.97
C GLN A 166 32.99 19.16 5.95
N MET A 167 32.83 18.47 4.82
CA MET A 167 33.83 18.43 3.76
C MET A 167 34.00 19.80 3.10
N LEU A 168 32.91 20.49 2.76
CA LEU A 168 32.98 21.81 2.13
C LEU A 168 33.67 22.84 3.03
N ARG A 169 33.41 22.80 4.35
CA ARG A 169 34.14 23.63 5.33
C ARG A 169 35.63 23.31 5.37
N LYS A 170 36.03 22.04 5.24
CA LYS A 170 37.45 21.65 5.16
C LYS A 170 38.13 22.11 3.87
N LEU A 171 37.35 22.33 2.80
CA LEU A 171 37.84 22.77 1.49
C LEU A 171 37.79 24.31 1.32
N ASN A 172 37.46 25.09 2.36
CA ASN A 172 37.24 26.55 2.30
C ASN A 172 36.22 26.97 1.21
N MET A 173 35.22 26.12 0.93
CA MET A 173 34.18 26.39 -0.06
C MET A 173 32.88 26.92 0.56
N LEU A 174 32.84 27.09 1.89
CA LEU A 174 31.70 27.56 2.69
C LEU A 174 32.18 28.30 3.93
#